data_AF-A0A959NHF1-F1
#
_entry.id   AF-A0A959NHF1-F1
#
_cell.length_a   1.000
_cell.length_b   1.000
_cell.length_c   1.000
_cell.angle_alpha   90.00
_cell.angle_beta   90.00
_cell.angle_gamma   90.00
#
_symmetry.space_group_name_H-M   'P 1'
#
loop_
_entity.id
_entity.type
_entity.pdbx_description
1 polymer ?
#
loop_
_entity_poly.entity_id
_entity_poly.type
_entity_poly.pdbx_seq_one_letter_code
_entity_poly.pdbx_strand_id
1 'polypeptide(L)'
;MKKAIFLGALFISFASIAQKVNIIPQPNEIKVSNSNKKFELTAATKIYYSGNEHLKKDALYLQSYLQQYYQIKPEVLPTTSKKTEPYIFLQENNTNKQGHTEGAYTMEITKKSIEIASENNTDGVFCGIQTLIQLLPTTTSNIEIPQLSIKDAPRFQYRGMHLDVSRHFFPVSFIKKYIDYLAYHKLNEFHWHLTDDQGWRIEIKKYPKLTSIGAWRNGTLIGRYPGTGNDNKKYGGYYTQEEIKEVVQYAKDRHIDVIPEIEMPGHSSAAIAAYPWLSCFP
;
A
#
# COMPACT_ATOMS: atom_id res chain seq x y z
N MET A 1 -34.04 61.62 32.69
CA MET A 1 -33.97 60.57 31.65
C MET A 1 -32.81 59.62 32.00
N LYS A 2 -33.11 58.43 32.53
CA LYS A 2 -32.11 57.45 32.96
C LYS A 2 -31.67 56.63 31.74
N LYS A 3 -30.39 56.70 31.35
CA LYS A 3 -29.81 55.84 30.31
C LYS A 3 -29.41 54.50 30.95
N ALA A 4 -30.14 53.44 30.63
CA ALA A 4 -29.75 52.07 30.96
C ALA A 4 -28.73 51.59 29.91
N ILE A 5 -27.52 51.25 30.34
CA ILE A 5 -26.49 50.62 29.50
C ILE A 5 -26.69 49.11 29.63
N PHE A 6 -27.19 48.47 28.58
CA PHE A 6 -27.26 47.02 28.47
C PHE A 6 -25.87 46.49 28.05
N LEU A 7 -25.16 45.86 28.98
CA LEU A 7 -23.97 45.06 28.65
C LEU A 7 -24.45 43.69 28.17
N GLY A 8 -24.47 43.48 26.85
CA GLY A 8 -24.68 42.16 26.26
C GLY A 8 -23.39 41.33 26.36
N ALA A 9 -23.41 40.27 27.16
CA ALA A 9 -22.33 39.29 27.21
C ALA A 9 -22.33 38.47 25.90
N LEU A 10 -21.33 38.72 25.05
CA LEU A 10 -21.11 37.95 23.83
C LEU A 10 -20.50 36.60 24.21
N PHE A 11 -21.33 35.54 24.28
CA PHE A 11 -20.84 34.17 24.35
C PHE A 11 -20.24 33.78 22.99
N ILE A 12 -18.95 34.02 22.82
CA ILE A 12 -18.18 33.46 21.71
C ILE A 12 -18.01 31.97 22.01
N SER A 13 -18.89 31.15 21.45
CA SER A 13 -18.69 29.70 21.41
C SER A 13 -17.50 29.43 20.50
N PHE A 14 -16.32 29.20 21.09
CA PHE A 14 -15.21 28.59 20.38
C PHE A 14 -15.62 27.17 20.02
N ALA A 15 -16.24 26.99 18.86
CA ALA A 15 -16.34 25.68 18.23
C ALA A 15 -14.91 25.22 17.97
N SER A 16 -14.40 24.32 18.82
CA SER A 16 -13.14 23.64 18.58
C SER A 16 -13.27 22.93 17.23
N ILE A 17 -12.52 23.37 16.24
CA ILE A 17 -12.41 22.65 14.96
C ILE A 17 -11.68 21.35 15.29
N ALA A 18 -12.44 20.31 15.61
CA ALA A 18 -11.90 18.96 15.72
C ALA A 18 -11.25 18.67 14.37
N GLN A 19 -9.96 18.32 14.38
CA GLN A 19 -9.26 17.90 13.17
C GLN A 19 -10.03 16.72 12.58
N LYS A 20 -10.65 16.94 11.42
CA LYS A 20 -11.44 15.92 10.74
C LYS A 20 -10.48 14.82 10.31
N VAL A 21 -10.54 13.67 10.98
CA VAL A 21 -9.77 12.49 10.62
C VAL A 21 -10.29 11.98 9.28
N ASN A 22 -9.50 12.19 8.23
CA ASN A 22 -9.83 11.77 6.86
C ASN A 22 -8.90 10.62 6.47
N ILE A 23 -9.38 9.40 6.62
CA ILE A 23 -8.69 8.18 6.21
C ILE A 23 -9.33 7.70 4.90
N ILE A 24 -8.50 7.30 3.93
CA ILE A 24 -8.93 6.75 2.64
C ILE A 24 -8.26 5.37 2.44
N PRO A 25 -9.01 4.29 2.22
CA PRO A 25 -10.47 4.18 2.24
C PRO A 25 -11.09 4.52 3.61
N GLN A 26 -12.33 5.00 3.62
CA GLN A 26 -13.04 5.34 4.85
C GLN A 26 -13.25 4.07 5.70
N PRO A 27 -12.76 4.03 6.95
CA PRO A 27 -12.99 2.91 7.86
C PRO A 27 -14.47 2.71 8.16
N ASN A 28 -14.86 1.46 8.43
CA ASN A 28 -16.25 1.13 8.78
C ASN A 28 -16.75 1.86 10.04
N GLU A 29 -15.90 2.00 11.05
CA GLU A 29 -16.21 2.74 12.28
C GLU A 29 -15.00 3.54 12.77
N ILE A 30 -15.19 4.84 13.02
CA ILE A 30 -14.22 5.70 13.71
C ILE A 30 -14.94 6.40 14.85
N LYS A 31 -14.38 6.35 16.06
CA LYS A 31 -14.80 7.20 17.19
C LYS A 31 -13.61 8.01 17.68
N VAL A 32 -13.69 9.33 17.51
CA VAL A 32 -12.67 10.26 18.02
C VAL A 32 -13.01 10.62 19.46
N SER A 33 -12.02 10.59 20.35
CA SER A 33 -12.19 10.98 21.74
C SER A 33 -12.39 12.50 21.85
N ASN A 34 -13.27 12.93 22.76
CA ASN A 34 -13.44 14.35 23.11
C ASN A 34 -12.28 14.88 24.00
N SER A 35 -11.29 14.04 24.33
CA SER A 35 -10.14 14.46 25.12
C SER A 35 -9.14 15.26 24.29
N ASN A 36 -8.62 16.35 24.85
CA ASN A 36 -7.51 17.11 24.24
C ASN A 36 -6.14 16.40 24.36
N LYS A 37 -6.09 15.20 24.96
CA LYS A 37 -4.85 14.43 25.10
C LYS A 37 -4.56 13.69 23.81
N LYS A 38 -3.30 13.70 23.38
CA LYS A 38 -2.83 13.02 22.15
C LYS A 38 -1.75 11.99 22.48
N PHE A 39 -1.53 11.05 21.58
CA PHE A 39 -0.33 10.20 21.62
C PHE A 39 0.83 10.98 21.02
N GLU A 40 1.95 11.07 21.73
CA GLU A 40 3.17 11.70 21.23
C GLU A 40 4.15 10.63 20.76
N LEU A 41 4.39 10.59 19.45
CA LEU A 41 5.32 9.66 18.83
C LEU A 41 6.73 10.25 18.83
N THR A 42 7.62 9.66 19.62
CA THR A 42 9.03 10.06 19.74
C THR A 42 9.97 8.87 19.52
N ALA A 43 11.28 9.13 19.47
CA ALA A 43 12.30 8.08 19.42
C ALA A 43 12.31 7.17 20.67
N ALA A 44 11.73 7.61 21.80
CA ALA A 44 11.58 6.78 23.00
C ALA A 44 10.42 5.77 22.89
N THR A 45 9.52 5.97 21.92
CA THR A 45 8.44 5.03 21.62
C THR A 45 9.04 3.69 21.19
N LYS A 46 8.42 2.60 21.64
CA LYS A 46 8.81 1.25 21.22
C LYS A 46 7.70 0.62 20.41
N ILE A 47 8.05 -0.18 19.41
CA ILE A 47 7.12 -0.98 18.62
C ILE A 47 7.22 -2.42 19.11
N TYR A 48 6.15 -2.91 19.72
CA TYR A 48 6.02 -4.31 20.11
C TYR A 48 5.23 -5.08 19.07
N TYR A 49 5.54 -6.36 18.90
CA TYR A 49 4.75 -7.27 18.07
C TYR A 49 4.49 -8.61 18.78
N SER A 50 3.30 -9.18 18.58
CA SER A 50 2.98 -10.55 19.03
C SER A 50 3.60 -11.58 18.09
N GLY A 51 3.94 -12.76 18.62
CA GLY A 51 4.80 -13.73 17.95
C GLY A 51 4.35 -14.16 16.54
N ASN A 52 5.18 -13.83 15.55
CA ASN A 52 5.61 -14.62 14.38
C ASN A 52 6.60 -13.74 13.57
N GLU A 53 7.37 -14.32 12.65
CA GLU A 53 8.32 -13.55 11.83
C GLU A 53 7.64 -12.58 10.87
N HIS A 54 6.35 -12.78 10.56
CA HIS A 54 5.60 -11.90 9.66
C HIS A 54 5.30 -10.55 10.34
N LEU A 55 4.74 -10.54 11.56
CA LEU A 55 4.49 -9.32 12.32
C LEU A 55 5.77 -8.55 12.67
N LYS A 56 6.90 -9.25 12.81
CA LYS A 56 8.21 -8.62 12.94
C LYS A 56 8.57 -7.83 11.68
N LYS A 57 8.31 -8.35 10.48
CA LYS A 57 8.50 -7.61 9.23
C LYS A 57 7.59 -6.39 9.16
N ASP A 58 6.33 -6.52 9.58
CA ASP A 58 5.38 -5.39 9.61
C ASP A 58 5.82 -4.30 10.60
N ALA A 59 6.33 -4.69 11.77
CA ALA A 59 6.92 -3.78 12.74
C ALA A 59 8.16 -3.05 12.16
N LEU A 60 9.02 -3.76 11.43
CA LEU A 60 10.18 -3.20 10.75
C LEU A 60 9.80 -2.31 9.56
N TYR A 61 8.71 -2.63 8.87
CA TYR A 61 8.14 -1.78 7.81
C TYR A 61 7.71 -0.43 8.40
N LEU A 62 6.95 -0.44 9.50
CA LEU A 62 6.56 0.79 10.21
C LEU A 62 7.78 1.55 10.74
N GLN A 63 8.75 0.88 11.37
CA GLN A 63 9.99 1.51 11.81
C GLN A 63 10.72 2.19 10.65
N SER A 64 10.81 1.53 9.50
CA SER A 64 11.49 2.05 8.31
C SER A 64 10.77 3.29 7.75
N TYR A 65 9.43 3.26 7.71
CA TYR A 65 8.61 4.41 7.33
C TYR A 65 8.86 5.62 8.27
N LEU A 66 8.81 5.38 9.58
CA LEU A 66 9.07 6.42 10.58
C LEU A 66 10.49 6.97 10.49
N GLN A 67 11.48 6.12 10.24
CA GLN A 67 12.86 6.56 10.05
C GLN A 67 13.02 7.42 8.79
N GLN A 68 12.42 7.00 7.68
CA GLN A 68 12.53 7.68 6.40
C GLN A 68 11.85 9.06 6.40
N TYR A 69 10.64 9.16 6.95
CA TYR A 69 9.82 10.38 6.82
C TYR A 69 9.87 11.28 8.07
N TYR A 70 10.13 10.72 9.25
CA TYR A 70 10.11 11.45 10.52
C TYR A 70 11.46 11.45 11.25
N GLN A 71 12.49 10.78 10.71
CA GLN A 71 13.84 10.72 11.27
C GLN A 71 13.89 10.15 12.70
N ILE A 72 12.87 9.36 13.09
CA ILE A 72 12.83 8.63 14.36
C ILE A 72 12.96 7.13 14.09
N LYS A 73 13.68 6.43 14.96
CA LYS A 73 13.87 4.98 14.86
C LYS A 73 13.45 4.28 16.16
N PRO A 74 12.14 4.13 16.41
CA PRO A 74 11.62 3.35 17.53
C PRO A 74 12.23 1.95 17.58
N GLU A 75 12.59 1.46 18.77
CA GLU A 75 13.08 0.09 18.92
C GLU A 75 11.94 -0.92 18.65
N VAL A 76 12.24 -2.01 17.91
CA VAL A 76 11.28 -3.09 17.61
C VAL A 76 11.57 -4.28 18.51
N LEU A 77 10.59 -4.68 19.32
CA LEU A 77 10.73 -5.71 20.35
C LEU A 77 9.62 -6.77 20.28
N PRO A 78 9.91 -8.05 20.54
CA PRO A 78 8.88 -9.06 20.71
C PRO A 78 8.10 -8.85 22.02
N THR A 79 6.88 -9.39 22.12
CA THR A 79 6.02 -9.30 23.31
C THR A 79 6.58 -10.02 24.56
N THR A 80 7.61 -10.84 24.41
CA THR A 80 8.36 -11.42 25.56
C THR A 80 9.05 -10.33 26.39
N SER A 81 9.25 -9.14 25.83
CA SER A 81 9.76 -7.96 26.54
C SER A 81 8.63 -7.22 27.27
N LYS A 82 8.87 -6.79 28.51
CA LYS A 82 7.92 -5.96 29.27
C LYS A 82 7.64 -4.65 28.54
N LYS A 83 6.37 -4.39 28.21
CA LYS A 83 5.94 -3.14 27.58
C LYS A 83 6.23 -1.95 28.49
N THR A 84 6.86 -0.93 27.92
CA THR A 84 7.12 0.35 28.58
C THR A 84 6.47 1.46 27.75
N GLU A 85 5.67 2.30 28.39
CA GLU A 85 5.02 3.46 27.75
C GLU A 85 6.05 4.54 27.39
N PRO A 86 5.85 5.29 26.28
CA PRO A 86 4.82 5.10 25.26
C PRO A 86 5.16 3.95 24.29
N TYR A 87 4.15 3.28 23.75
CA TYR A 87 4.37 2.16 22.82
C TYR A 87 3.35 2.04 21.68
N ILE A 88 3.77 1.40 20.61
CA ILE A 88 2.91 0.85 19.55
C ILE A 88 2.91 -0.67 19.73
N PHE A 89 1.75 -1.31 19.65
CA PHE A 89 1.64 -2.76 19.75
C PHE A 89 0.88 -3.33 18.56
N LEU A 90 1.53 -4.26 17.85
CA LEU A 90 1.00 -4.99 16.71
C LEU A 90 0.64 -6.39 17.17
N GLN A 91 -0.65 -6.73 17.14
CA GLN A 91 -1.16 -7.96 17.73
C GLN A 91 -1.96 -8.79 16.73
N GLU A 92 -1.67 -10.08 16.70
CA GLU A 92 -2.53 -11.11 16.13
C GLU A 92 -3.03 -11.98 17.29
N ASN A 93 -4.35 -12.03 17.46
CA ASN A 93 -4.99 -12.71 18.60
C ASN A 93 -5.19 -14.21 18.38
N ASN A 94 -4.99 -14.71 17.15
CA ASN A 94 -5.18 -16.09 16.71
C ASN A 94 -6.36 -16.78 17.40
N THR A 95 -7.57 -16.23 17.21
CA THR A 95 -8.75 -16.67 17.96
C THR A 95 -9.36 -17.97 17.45
N ASN A 96 -8.86 -18.53 16.33
CA ASN A 96 -9.37 -19.75 15.66
C ASN A 96 -10.88 -19.77 15.40
N LYS A 97 -11.53 -18.61 15.46
CA LYS A 97 -12.96 -18.46 15.20
C LYS A 97 -13.20 -18.58 13.68
N GLN A 98 -14.33 -19.17 13.28
CA GLN A 98 -14.74 -19.26 11.88
C GLN A 98 -15.44 -17.95 11.45
N GLY A 99 -15.20 -17.51 10.20
CA GLY A 99 -15.92 -16.37 9.61
C GLY A 99 -15.25 -14.99 9.71
N HIS A 100 -13.93 -14.92 9.87
CA HIS A 100 -13.22 -13.64 9.85
C HIS A 100 -13.00 -13.14 8.43
N THR A 101 -13.05 -11.82 8.31
CA THR A 101 -12.73 -11.09 7.09
C THR A 101 -11.22 -10.82 7.08
N GLU A 102 -10.48 -11.34 6.11
CA GLU A 102 -9.06 -11.01 5.96
C GLU A 102 -8.90 -9.49 5.78
N GLY A 103 -7.84 -8.92 6.38
CA GLY A 103 -7.65 -7.47 6.40
C GLY A 103 -8.48 -6.71 7.45
N ALA A 104 -9.31 -7.40 8.25
CA ALA A 104 -10.00 -6.77 9.37
C ALA A 104 -9.06 -6.45 10.53
N TYR A 105 -9.23 -5.26 11.13
CA TYR A 105 -8.45 -4.83 12.29
C TYR A 105 -9.24 -3.92 13.21
N THR A 106 -8.75 -3.84 14.45
CA THR A 106 -9.11 -2.81 15.41
C THR A 106 -7.89 -1.97 15.74
N MET A 107 -8.09 -0.67 15.96
CA MET A 107 -7.04 0.23 16.42
C MET A 107 -7.55 1.05 17.60
N GLU A 108 -6.80 1.08 18.68
CA GLU A 108 -7.05 1.93 19.85
C GLU A 108 -5.87 2.86 20.08
N ILE A 109 -6.12 4.16 20.08
CA ILE A 109 -5.11 5.20 20.34
C ILE A 109 -5.46 5.93 21.63
N THR A 110 -4.55 5.82 22.60
CA THR A 110 -4.61 6.54 23.88
C THR A 110 -3.41 7.49 23.98
N LYS A 111 -3.30 8.29 25.05
CA LYS A 111 -2.07 9.07 25.30
C LYS A 111 -0.82 8.21 25.57
N LYS A 112 -0.99 6.90 25.83
CA LYS A 112 0.05 5.98 26.32
C LYS A 112 0.44 4.94 25.28
N SER A 113 -0.51 4.56 24.42
CA SER A 113 -0.35 3.45 23.51
C SER A 113 -1.13 3.64 22.21
N ILE A 114 -0.62 3.01 21.16
CA ILE A 114 -1.35 2.68 19.94
C ILE A 114 -1.37 1.16 19.86
N GLU A 115 -2.55 0.56 19.86
CA GLU A 115 -2.70 -0.89 19.76
C GLU A 115 -3.46 -1.22 18.47
N ILE A 116 -2.85 -2.03 17.62
CA ILE A 116 -3.42 -2.51 16.35
C ILE A 116 -3.53 -4.01 16.47
N ALA A 117 -4.75 -4.53 16.39
CA ALA A 117 -5.03 -5.95 16.52
C ALA A 117 -5.81 -6.51 15.34
N SER A 118 -5.50 -7.73 14.95
CA SER A 118 -6.34 -8.57 14.08
C SER A 118 -6.62 -9.91 14.74
N GLU A 119 -7.75 -10.53 14.38
CA GLU A 119 -8.21 -11.74 15.04
C GLU A 119 -7.50 -13.00 14.54
N ASN A 120 -7.27 -13.14 13.23
CA ASN A 120 -6.84 -14.41 12.62
C ASN A 120 -5.81 -14.29 11.47
N ASN A 121 -5.32 -13.09 11.13
CA ASN A 121 -4.19 -12.97 10.18
C ASN A 121 -3.38 -11.69 10.39
N THR A 122 -2.22 -11.63 9.73
CA THR A 122 -1.36 -10.46 9.76
C THR A 122 -1.78 -9.36 8.78
N ASP A 123 -2.57 -9.67 7.73
CA ASP A 123 -3.06 -8.68 6.75
C ASP A 123 -3.86 -7.56 7.40
N GLY A 124 -4.67 -7.91 8.41
CA GLY A 124 -5.42 -6.92 9.18
C GLY A 124 -4.50 -5.96 9.91
N VAL A 125 -3.45 -6.47 10.54
CA VAL A 125 -2.46 -5.64 11.23
C VAL A 125 -1.77 -4.70 10.25
N PHE A 126 -1.37 -5.21 9.06
CA PHE A 126 -0.80 -4.37 8.01
C PHE A 126 -1.77 -3.30 7.52
N CYS A 127 -3.04 -3.62 7.30
CA CYS A 127 -4.07 -2.61 6.99
C CYS A 127 -4.18 -1.54 8.08
N GLY A 128 -4.09 -1.94 9.35
CA GLY A 128 -4.05 -1.03 10.49
C GLY A 128 -2.81 -0.13 10.49
N ILE A 129 -1.64 -0.66 10.12
CA ILE A 129 -0.42 0.14 9.93
C ILE A 129 -0.61 1.19 8.83
N GLN A 130 -1.25 0.84 7.71
CA GLN A 130 -1.54 1.83 6.65
C GLN A 130 -2.49 2.93 7.16
N THR A 131 -3.48 2.59 7.98
CA THR A 131 -4.31 3.58 8.67
C THR A 131 -3.51 4.46 9.62
N LEU A 132 -2.60 3.88 10.41
CA LEU A 132 -1.72 4.64 11.30
C LEU A 132 -0.85 5.61 10.50
N ILE A 133 -0.29 5.16 9.37
CA ILE A 133 0.49 6.00 8.47
C ILE A 133 -0.30 7.22 7.99
N GLN A 134 -1.59 7.05 7.67
CA GLN A 134 -2.47 8.16 7.26
C GLN A 134 -2.85 9.09 8.42
N LEU A 135 -2.81 8.60 9.66
CA LEU A 135 -3.04 9.39 10.86
C LEU A 135 -1.81 10.20 11.28
N LEU A 136 -0.62 9.86 10.80
CA LEU A 136 0.59 10.62 11.09
C LEU A 136 0.49 12.03 10.47
N PRO A 137 0.87 13.08 11.22
CA PRO A 137 0.80 14.45 10.72
C PRO A 137 1.86 14.71 9.65
N THR A 138 1.63 15.66 8.76
CA THR A 138 2.62 16.05 7.74
C THR A 138 3.85 16.79 8.32
N THR A 139 3.79 17.23 9.59
CA THR A 139 4.93 17.81 10.31
C THR A 139 5.88 16.71 10.81
N THR A 140 7.18 16.97 10.72
CA THR A 140 8.22 16.06 11.24
C THR A 140 8.58 16.34 12.70
N SER A 141 8.18 17.50 13.24
CA SER A 141 8.32 17.85 14.66
C SER A 141 6.98 17.74 15.39
N ASN A 142 7.00 17.37 16.68
CA ASN A 142 5.83 17.21 17.55
C ASN A 142 4.77 16.29 16.91
N ILE A 143 5.16 15.04 16.70
CA ILE A 143 4.33 14.04 16.01
C ILE A 143 3.22 13.60 16.96
N GLU A 144 2.09 14.28 16.89
CA GLU A 144 0.94 14.02 17.75
C GLU A 144 -0.19 13.34 16.97
N ILE A 145 -0.78 12.30 17.54
CA ILE A 145 -1.88 11.55 16.95
C ILE A 145 -3.10 11.64 17.88
N PRO A 146 -4.30 11.99 17.37
CA PRO A 146 -5.51 12.09 18.18
C PRO A 146 -5.91 10.74 18.80
N GLN A 147 -6.52 10.78 19.98
CA GLN A 147 -7.11 9.59 20.58
C GLN A 147 -8.37 9.18 19.84
N LEU A 148 -8.43 7.91 19.44
CA LEU A 148 -9.54 7.36 18.68
C LEU A 148 -9.57 5.84 18.79
N SER A 149 -10.74 5.28 18.49
CA SER A 149 -10.93 3.86 18.23
C SER A 149 -11.38 3.65 16.78
N ILE A 150 -10.83 2.66 16.10
CA ILE A 150 -11.24 2.24 14.76
C ILE A 150 -11.57 0.76 14.78
N LYS A 151 -12.68 0.41 14.11
CA LYS A 151 -12.97 -0.96 13.70
C LYS A 151 -13.17 -0.96 12.20
N ASP A 152 -12.43 -1.80 11.51
CA ASP A 152 -12.40 -1.75 10.06
C ASP A 152 -12.23 -3.14 9.47
N ALA A 153 -12.80 -3.32 8.28
CA ALA A 153 -12.75 -4.57 7.53
C ALA A 153 -13.08 -4.27 6.07
N PRO A 154 -12.41 -4.92 5.11
CA PRO A 154 -12.69 -4.68 3.71
C PRO A 154 -14.08 -5.22 3.33
N ARG A 155 -14.80 -4.45 2.50
CA ARG A 155 -16.06 -4.91 1.89
C ARG A 155 -15.86 -6.08 0.93
N PHE A 156 -14.74 -6.11 0.21
CA PHE A 156 -14.40 -7.13 -0.78
C PHE A 156 -13.03 -7.73 -0.48
N GLN A 157 -12.91 -9.05 -0.60
CA GLN A 157 -11.64 -9.76 -0.38
C GLN A 157 -10.66 -9.50 -1.52
N TYR A 158 -11.12 -9.51 -2.77
CA TYR A 158 -10.32 -9.14 -3.93
C TYR A 158 -10.38 -7.62 -4.16
N ARG A 159 -9.25 -6.93 -4.01
CA ARG A 159 -9.13 -5.48 -4.23
C ARG A 159 -7.94 -5.23 -5.13
N GLY A 160 -8.19 -5.38 -6.43
CA GLY A 160 -7.14 -5.39 -7.43
C GLY A 160 -6.95 -4.11 -8.22
N MET A 161 -5.73 -3.95 -8.71
CA MET A 161 -5.37 -2.93 -9.68
C MET A 161 -4.50 -3.53 -10.77
N HIS A 162 -4.85 -3.23 -12.02
CA HIS A 162 -4.16 -3.70 -13.21
C HIS A 162 -3.11 -2.68 -13.71
N LEU A 163 -1.95 -3.17 -14.15
CA LEU A 163 -0.93 -2.38 -14.84
C LEU A 163 -0.48 -3.06 -16.14
N ASP A 164 -0.73 -2.37 -17.25
CA ASP A 164 -0.20 -2.71 -18.57
C ASP A 164 1.23 -2.19 -18.71
N VAL A 165 2.17 -3.14 -18.74
CA VAL A 165 3.59 -2.88 -19.01
C VAL A 165 3.99 -3.32 -20.42
N SER A 166 3.05 -3.88 -21.18
CA SER A 166 3.26 -4.35 -22.54
C SER A 166 3.25 -3.19 -23.53
N ARG A 167 2.26 -2.30 -23.47
CA ARG A 167 2.18 -1.16 -24.40
C ARG A 167 3.33 -0.18 -24.17
N HIS A 168 3.59 0.15 -22.91
CA HIS A 168 4.76 0.91 -22.47
C HIS A 168 5.41 0.24 -21.27
N PHE A 169 6.71 0.00 -21.36
CA PHE A 169 7.50 -0.63 -20.32
C PHE A 169 7.78 0.36 -19.18
N PHE A 170 7.66 -0.12 -17.94
CA PHE A 170 8.00 0.61 -16.73
C PHE A 170 9.14 -0.10 -15.98
N PRO A 171 10.16 0.62 -15.49
CA PRO A 171 11.27 0.02 -14.76
C PRO A 171 10.80 -0.58 -13.41
N VAL A 172 11.54 -1.56 -12.87
CA VAL A 172 11.23 -2.20 -11.58
C VAL A 172 11.02 -1.20 -10.45
N SER A 173 11.79 -0.11 -10.40
CA SER A 173 11.62 0.96 -9.42
C SER A 173 10.25 1.63 -9.47
N PHE A 174 9.67 1.78 -10.66
CA PHE A 174 8.30 2.28 -10.83
C PHE A 174 7.29 1.24 -10.34
N ILE A 175 7.46 -0.04 -10.68
CA ILE A 175 6.57 -1.13 -10.24
C ILE A 175 6.52 -1.20 -8.70
N LYS A 176 7.66 -1.11 -8.04
CA LYS A 176 7.74 -1.05 -6.57
C LYS A 176 6.98 0.14 -5.99
N LYS A 177 7.19 1.34 -6.55
CA LYS A 177 6.44 2.53 -6.13
C LYS A 177 4.93 2.40 -6.38
N TYR A 178 4.54 1.73 -7.46
CA TYR A 178 3.14 1.43 -7.75
C TYR A 178 2.54 0.53 -6.67
N ILE A 179 3.25 -0.54 -6.29
CA ILE A 179 2.88 -1.45 -5.19
C ILE A 179 2.79 -0.70 -3.85
N ASP A 180 3.69 0.26 -3.57
CA ASP A 180 3.59 1.11 -2.36
C ASP A 180 2.26 1.87 -2.33
N TYR A 181 1.79 2.38 -3.47
CA TYR A 181 0.49 3.04 -3.56
C TYR A 181 -0.68 2.07 -3.40
N LEU A 182 -0.58 0.84 -3.92
CA LEU A 182 -1.59 -0.19 -3.71
C LEU A 182 -1.73 -0.50 -2.21
N ALA A 183 -0.59 -0.71 -1.53
CA ALA A 183 -0.53 -0.99 -0.09
C ALA A 183 -1.12 0.15 0.73
N TYR A 184 -0.74 1.40 0.43
CA TYR A 184 -1.27 2.59 1.11
C TYR A 184 -2.80 2.69 1.05
N HIS A 185 -3.40 2.26 -0.06
CA HIS A 185 -4.85 2.23 -0.27
C HIS A 185 -5.50 0.89 0.12
N LYS A 186 -4.76 -0.01 0.78
CA LYS A 186 -5.23 -1.33 1.24
C LYS A 186 -5.70 -2.26 0.11
N LEU A 187 -5.20 -2.06 -1.10
CA LEU A 187 -5.37 -3.01 -2.21
C LEU A 187 -4.44 -4.21 -1.98
N ASN A 188 -4.87 -5.41 -2.37
CA ASN A 188 -4.15 -6.67 -2.11
C ASN A 188 -3.86 -7.49 -3.36
N GLU A 189 -4.27 -7.03 -4.53
CA GLU A 189 -4.08 -7.79 -5.78
C GLU A 189 -3.42 -6.87 -6.83
N PHE A 190 -2.25 -7.27 -7.31
CA PHE A 190 -1.56 -6.60 -8.39
C PHE A 190 -1.66 -7.45 -9.66
N HIS A 191 -2.57 -7.06 -10.55
CA HIS A 191 -2.76 -7.71 -11.85
C HIS A 191 -1.75 -7.15 -12.85
N TRP A 192 -0.75 -7.95 -13.21
CA TRP A 192 0.39 -7.50 -13.99
C TRP A 192 0.31 -8.03 -15.43
N HIS A 193 -0.10 -7.16 -16.34
CA HIS A 193 -0.26 -7.48 -17.75
C HIS A 193 1.09 -7.40 -18.48
N LEU A 194 1.72 -8.57 -18.66
CA LEU A 194 3.12 -8.70 -19.07
C LEU A 194 3.31 -8.85 -20.58
N THR A 195 2.26 -9.15 -21.35
CA THR A 195 2.39 -9.48 -22.77
C THR A 195 1.20 -8.98 -23.56
N ASP A 196 1.46 -8.37 -24.72
CA ASP A 196 0.45 -7.96 -25.71
C ASP A 196 1.11 -7.91 -27.10
N ASP A 197 0.40 -7.40 -28.11
CA ASP A 197 0.90 -7.25 -29.47
C ASP A 197 2.18 -6.41 -29.56
N GLN A 198 2.28 -5.36 -28.74
CA GLN A 198 3.36 -4.37 -28.82
C GLN A 198 4.57 -4.69 -27.92
N GLY A 199 4.55 -5.83 -27.23
CA GLY A 199 5.64 -6.21 -26.34
C GLY A 199 5.46 -7.51 -25.56
N TRP A 200 6.56 -8.24 -25.40
CA TRP A 200 6.69 -9.34 -24.44
C TRP A 200 7.66 -8.94 -23.31
N ARG A 201 7.19 -8.92 -22.05
CA ARG A 201 7.95 -8.30 -20.95
C ARG A 201 8.58 -9.26 -19.95
N ILE A 202 8.44 -10.57 -20.08
CA ILE A 202 8.96 -11.53 -19.08
C ILE A 202 9.96 -12.51 -19.68
N GLU A 203 11.10 -12.71 -19.02
CA GLU A 203 12.09 -13.69 -19.45
C GLU A 203 11.60 -15.15 -19.33
N ILE A 204 11.60 -15.87 -20.45
CA ILE A 204 11.33 -17.31 -20.50
C ILE A 204 12.57 -18.03 -21.04
N LYS A 205 13.32 -18.70 -20.15
CA LYS A 205 14.60 -19.36 -20.48
C LYS A 205 14.52 -20.33 -21.66
N LYS A 206 13.42 -21.08 -21.78
CA LYS A 206 13.20 -22.03 -22.89
C LYS A 206 12.95 -21.32 -24.23
N TYR A 207 12.48 -20.08 -24.20
CA TYR A 207 12.03 -19.32 -25.37
C TYR A 207 12.69 -17.94 -25.43
N PRO A 208 14.04 -17.86 -25.60
CA PRO A 208 14.79 -16.61 -25.47
C PRO A 208 14.42 -15.56 -26.52
N LYS A 209 13.84 -15.95 -27.67
CA LYS A 209 13.40 -14.99 -28.69
C LYS A 209 12.23 -14.12 -28.23
N LEU A 210 11.45 -14.56 -27.23
CA LEU A 210 10.36 -13.76 -26.67
C LEU A 210 10.88 -12.42 -26.14
N THR A 211 12.07 -12.39 -25.53
CA THR A 211 12.67 -11.13 -25.04
C THR A 211 13.73 -10.55 -25.97
N SER A 212 14.49 -11.37 -26.71
CA SER A 212 15.48 -10.83 -27.65
C SER A 212 14.84 -10.18 -28.89
N ILE A 213 13.61 -10.59 -29.26
CA ILE A 213 12.83 -10.04 -30.38
C ILE A 213 11.54 -9.39 -29.83
N GLY A 214 10.67 -10.18 -29.20
CA GLY A 214 9.32 -9.74 -28.82
C GLY A 214 9.24 -8.61 -27.79
N ALA A 215 10.31 -8.35 -27.04
CA ALA A 215 10.37 -7.21 -26.12
C ALA A 215 10.61 -5.86 -26.82
N TRP A 216 10.88 -5.84 -28.12
CA TRP A 216 11.29 -4.64 -28.85
C TRP A 216 10.40 -4.37 -30.05
N ARG A 217 10.12 -3.08 -30.30
CA ARG A 217 9.47 -2.60 -31.52
C ARG A 217 10.29 -1.47 -32.14
N ASN A 218 10.21 -1.32 -33.46
CA ASN A 218 10.98 -0.30 -34.20
C ASN A 218 10.33 1.08 -34.21
N GLY A 219 9.25 1.27 -33.45
CA GLY A 219 8.66 2.57 -33.19
C GLY A 219 7.23 2.46 -32.69
N THR A 220 6.70 3.58 -32.24
CA THR A 220 5.37 3.71 -31.65
C THR A 220 4.50 4.58 -32.53
N LEU A 221 3.22 4.21 -32.64
CA LEU A 221 2.23 5.00 -33.34
C LEU A 221 2.11 6.40 -32.71
N ILE A 222 2.10 7.44 -33.55
CA ILE A 222 1.83 8.81 -33.10
C ILE A 222 0.31 9.04 -33.12
N GLY A 223 -0.28 9.29 -31.95
CA GLY A 223 -1.71 9.54 -31.78
C GLY A 223 -2.55 8.26 -31.68
N ARG A 224 -3.88 8.41 -31.87
CA ARG A 224 -4.83 7.30 -31.82
C ARG A 224 -4.87 6.57 -33.17
N TYR A 225 -4.93 5.24 -33.15
CA TYR A 225 -5.08 4.40 -34.36
C TYR A 225 -6.13 4.95 -35.34
N PRO A 226 -5.82 5.07 -36.66
CA PRO A 226 -4.60 4.61 -37.34
C PRO A 226 -3.38 5.55 -37.23
N GLY A 227 -3.46 6.62 -36.44
CA GLY A 227 -2.38 7.56 -36.14
C GLY A 227 -2.00 8.48 -37.31
N THR A 228 -1.02 9.35 -37.07
CA THR A 228 -0.46 10.26 -38.09
C THR A 228 0.91 9.82 -38.60
N GLY A 229 1.46 8.75 -38.03
CA GLY A 229 2.77 8.21 -38.38
C GLY A 229 3.33 7.30 -37.30
N ASN A 230 4.60 6.92 -37.47
CA ASN A 230 5.38 6.16 -36.51
C ASN A 230 6.59 7.03 -36.10
N ASP A 231 6.93 7.04 -34.81
CA ASP A 231 8.06 7.83 -34.32
C ASP A 231 9.44 7.28 -34.73
N ASN A 232 9.48 6.07 -35.30
CA ASN A 232 10.67 5.32 -35.74
C ASN A 232 11.74 5.17 -34.65
N LYS A 233 11.34 5.22 -33.37
CA LYS A 233 12.25 5.08 -32.22
C LYS A 233 12.15 3.66 -31.68
N LYS A 234 13.25 2.91 -31.77
CA LYS A 234 13.32 1.58 -31.14
C LYS A 234 12.96 1.69 -29.66
N TYR A 235 11.95 0.95 -29.24
CA TYR A 235 11.38 1.00 -27.91
C TYR A 235 11.21 -0.42 -27.37
N GLY A 236 11.50 -0.62 -26.09
CA GLY A 236 11.34 -1.92 -25.47
C GLY A 236 11.99 -2.04 -24.10
N GLY A 237 12.02 -3.27 -23.62
CA GLY A 237 12.44 -3.65 -22.27
C GLY A 237 11.69 -4.89 -21.81
N TYR A 238 12.30 -5.64 -20.89
CA TYR A 238 11.70 -6.82 -20.27
C TYR A 238 12.28 -6.99 -18.85
N TYR A 239 11.60 -7.76 -18.02
CA TYR A 239 12.03 -8.17 -16.69
C TYR A 239 12.69 -9.54 -16.77
N THR A 240 13.87 -9.64 -16.20
CA THR A 240 14.54 -10.92 -15.93
C THR A 240 13.76 -11.72 -14.88
N GLN A 241 14.00 -13.03 -14.80
CA GLN A 241 13.35 -13.86 -13.78
C GLN A 241 13.71 -13.41 -12.35
N GLU A 242 14.90 -12.85 -12.13
CA GLU A 242 15.31 -12.35 -10.82
C GLU A 242 14.58 -11.04 -10.46
N GLU A 243 14.40 -10.14 -11.42
CA GLU A 243 13.57 -8.93 -11.22
C GLU A 243 12.10 -9.28 -10.96
N ILE A 244 11.55 -10.29 -11.63
CA ILE A 244 10.19 -10.79 -11.34
C ILE A 244 10.10 -11.30 -9.89
N LYS A 245 11.03 -12.14 -9.45
CA LYS A 245 11.06 -12.64 -8.06
C LYS A 245 11.18 -11.51 -7.06
N GLU A 246 12.01 -10.52 -7.36
CA GLU A 246 12.19 -9.33 -6.52
C GLU A 246 10.88 -8.55 -6.38
N VAL A 247 10.15 -8.31 -7.48
CA VAL A 247 8.84 -7.64 -7.46
C VAL A 247 7.81 -8.46 -6.68
N VAL A 248 7.74 -9.78 -6.91
CA VAL A 248 6.82 -10.68 -6.20
C VAL A 248 7.10 -10.67 -4.69
N GLN A 249 8.36 -10.73 -4.28
CA GLN A 249 8.72 -10.65 -2.87
C GLN A 249 8.40 -9.27 -2.27
N TYR A 250 8.65 -8.19 -3.02
CA TYR A 250 8.33 -6.83 -2.58
C TYR A 250 6.84 -6.59 -2.38
N ALA A 251 6.00 -7.14 -3.26
CA ALA A 251 4.54 -7.15 -3.14
C ALA A 251 4.08 -7.99 -1.94
N LYS A 252 4.65 -9.18 -1.77
CA LYS A 252 4.34 -10.07 -0.64
C LYS A 252 4.66 -9.44 0.71
N ASP A 253 5.79 -8.74 0.83
CA ASP A 253 6.15 -7.99 2.05
C ASP A 253 5.20 -6.80 2.32
N ARG A 254 4.23 -6.54 1.42
CA ARG A 254 3.15 -5.55 1.55
C ARG A 254 1.75 -6.16 1.46
N HIS A 255 1.66 -7.48 1.64
CA HIS A 255 0.38 -8.21 1.61
C HIS A 255 -0.37 -8.05 0.28
N ILE A 256 0.39 -8.00 -0.81
CA ILE A 256 -0.14 -7.92 -2.17
C ILE A 256 0.28 -9.17 -2.94
N ASP A 257 -0.70 -9.89 -3.46
CA ASP A 257 -0.50 -10.98 -4.38
C ASP A 257 -0.32 -10.45 -5.81
N VAL A 258 0.61 -11.06 -6.54
CA VAL A 258 0.90 -10.70 -7.93
C VAL A 258 0.24 -11.73 -8.84
N ILE A 259 -0.69 -11.28 -9.67
CA ILE A 259 -1.37 -12.09 -10.68
C ILE A 259 -0.71 -11.77 -12.02
N PRO A 260 0.18 -12.64 -12.55
CA PRO A 260 0.77 -12.43 -13.85
C PRO A 260 -0.24 -12.79 -14.95
N GLU A 261 -0.33 -11.96 -15.98
CA GLU A 261 -1.11 -12.23 -17.18
C GLU A 261 -0.18 -12.41 -18.38
N ILE A 262 -0.32 -13.56 -19.03
CA ILE A 262 0.20 -13.83 -20.38
C ILE A 262 -1.03 -13.99 -21.27
N GLU A 263 -1.40 -12.94 -21.98
CA GLU A 263 -2.65 -12.87 -22.74
C GLU A 263 -2.62 -13.82 -23.96
N MET A 264 -3.72 -14.56 -24.17
CA MET A 264 -3.87 -15.53 -25.27
C MET A 264 -5.35 -15.91 -25.51
N PRO A 265 -5.74 -16.30 -26.75
CA PRO A 265 -4.94 -16.44 -27.97
C PRO A 265 -4.81 -15.14 -28.79
N GLY A 266 -5.57 -14.10 -28.45
CA GLY A 266 -5.40 -12.76 -29.03
C GLY A 266 -4.15 -12.07 -28.49
N HIS A 267 -3.93 -10.81 -28.86
CA HIS A 267 -2.86 -9.96 -28.30
C HIS A 267 -1.47 -10.63 -28.28
N SER A 268 -1.18 -11.46 -29.29
CA SER A 268 -0.04 -12.38 -29.31
C SER A 268 1.01 -12.02 -30.38
N SER A 269 0.92 -10.84 -31.01
CA SER A 269 1.83 -10.46 -32.09
C SER A 269 3.30 -10.43 -31.67
N ALA A 270 3.62 -10.07 -30.43
CA ALA A 270 4.99 -10.11 -29.92
C ALA A 270 5.54 -11.55 -29.81
N ALA A 271 4.69 -12.51 -29.42
CA ALA A 271 5.05 -13.92 -29.38
C ALA A 271 5.21 -14.51 -30.80
N ILE A 272 4.32 -14.15 -31.72
CA ILE A 272 4.40 -14.55 -33.14
C ILE A 272 5.66 -13.97 -33.80
N ALA A 273 6.00 -12.70 -33.55
CA ALA A 273 7.23 -12.09 -34.08
C ALA A 273 8.49 -12.82 -33.59
N ALA A 274 8.50 -13.29 -32.34
CA ALA A 274 9.59 -14.10 -31.81
C ALA A 274 9.63 -15.52 -32.40
N TYR A 275 8.46 -16.12 -32.64
CA TYR A 275 8.27 -17.49 -33.08
C TYR A 275 7.16 -17.60 -34.13
N PRO A 276 7.47 -17.34 -35.43
CA PRO A 276 6.44 -17.21 -36.48
C PRO A 276 5.58 -18.46 -36.71
N TRP A 277 6.08 -19.65 -36.38
CA TRP A 277 5.33 -20.90 -36.46
C TRP A 277 4.11 -20.97 -35.51
N LEU A 278 3.92 -19.97 -34.64
CA LEU A 278 2.72 -19.80 -33.83
C LEU A 278 1.54 -19.17 -34.61
N SER A 279 1.79 -18.64 -35.81
CA SER A 279 0.79 -18.02 -36.68
C SER A 279 0.24 -19.00 -37.72
N CYS A 280 -1.03 -18.83 -38.09
CA CYS A 280 -1.63 -19.52 -39.24
C CYS A 280 -1.12 -18.98 -40.59
N PHE A 281 -0.57 -17.77 -40.61
CA PHE A 281 -0.07 -17.10 -41.81
C PHE A 281 1.46 -16.96 -41.75
N PRO A 282 2.15 -17.20 -42.87
CA PRO A 282 3.62 -17.15 -42.96
C PRO A 282 4.20 -15.75 -42.70
#